data_AF-A0A9D8P0D4-F1
#
_entry.id   AF-A0A9D8P0D4-F1
#
_cell.length_a   1.000
_cell.length_b   1.000
_cell.length_c   1.000
_cell.angle_alpha   90.00
_cell.angle_beta   90.00
_cell.angle_gamma   90.00
#
_symmetry.space_group_name_H-M   'P 1'
#
loop_
_entity.id
_entity.type
_entity.pdbx_description
1 polymer ?
#
loop_
_entity_poly.entity_id
_entity_poly.type
_entity_poly.pdbx_seq_one_letter_code
_entity_poly.pdbx_strand_id
1 'polypeptide(L)'
;ELGSPSSSGAQNDIRYAVFPGLRRLAVDLGGRITVYDTLDHQIGGVSQQQGGAASLTFTSQFGTVRLADLPVLSGETAAATMPGAAEAAAAPPAAAGADVFDQIEKLAALRDKGALSEQEFTQKKAELLQRI
;
A
#
# COMPACT_ATOMS: atom_id res chain seq x y z
N GLU A 1 23.35 -8.56 -1.70
CA GLU A 1 22.71 -9.60 -2.53
C GLU A 1 21.43 -10.05 -1.84
N LEU A 2 20.30 -10.06 -2.54
CA LEU A 2 19.06 -10.66 -2.03
C LEU A 2 19.24 -12.17 -2.22
N GLY A 3 19.18 -12.97 -1.15
CA GLY A 3 19.45 -14.42 -1.19
C GLY A 3 18.43 -15.22 -2.01
N SER A 4 18.21 -16.51 -1.69
CA SER A 4 17.17 -17.30 -2.36
C SER A 4 15.77 -16.86 -1.91
N PRO A 5 14.82 -16.59 -2.82
CA PRO A 5 13.44 -16.29 -2.43
C PRO A 5 12.74 -17.54 -1.89
N SER A 6 11.91 -17.38 -0.85
CA SER A 6 11.06 -18.48 -0.35
C SER A 6 9.85 -18.72 -1.26
N SER A 7 9.39 -17.67 -1.94
CA SER A 7 8.27 -17.69 -2.86
C SER A 7 8.48 -16.63 -3.93
N SER A 8 8.25 -16.99 -5.19
CA SER A 8 8.37 -16.09 -6.33
C SER A 8 7.37 -16.45 -7.41
N GLY A 9 6.86 -15.45 -8.12
CA GLY A 9 5.95 -15.66 -9.24
C GLY A 9 6.15 -14.62 -10.33
N ALA A 10 5.73 -14.94 -11.55
CA ALA A 10 5.79 -14.05 -12.70
C ALA A 10 4.53 -14.23 -13.55
N GLN A 11 3.77 -13.16 -13.79
CA GLN A 11 2.55 -13.19 -14.60
C GLN A 11 2.23 -11.78 -15.13
N ASN A 12 1.88 -11.66 -16.43
CA ASN A 12 1.48 -10.40 -17.09
C ASN A 12 2.43 -9.22 -16.79
N ASP A 13 3.74 -9.42 -17.02
CA ASP A 13 4.79 -8.42 -16.78
C ASP A 13 5.01 -8.01 -15.32
N ILE A 14 4.38 -8.73 -14.39
CA ILE A 14 4.56 -8.55 -12.96
C ILE A 14 5.31 -9.74 -12.41
N ARG A 15 6.41 -9.47 -11.71
CA ARG A 15 7.19 -10.51 -11.02
C ARG A 15 7.34 -10.12 -9.57
N TYR A 16 7.30 -11.09 -8.68
CA TYR A 16 7.56 -10.84 -7.26
C TYR A 16 8.49 -11.93 -6.71
N ALA A 17 9.23 -11.56 -5.68
CA ALA A 17 10.11 -12.45 -4.93
C ALA A 17 10.10 -12.07 -3.45
N VAL A 18 9.76 -13.04 -2.60
CA VAL A 18 9.68 -12.90 -1.14
C VAL A 18 10.97 -13.44 -0.52
N PHE A 19 11.60 -12.64 0.33
CA PHE A 19 12.82 -12.97 1.07
C PHE A 19 12.56 -12.85 2.57
N PRO A 20 11.94 -13.85 3.21
CA PRO A 20 11.55 -13.77 4.62
C PRO A 20 12.76 -13.65 5.55
N GLY A 21 13.89 -14.28 5.19
CA GLY A 21 15.14 -14.16 5.96
C GLY A 21 15.73 -12.75 6.00
N LEU A 22 15.35 -11.89 5.04
CA LEU A 22 15.77 -10.49 4.97
C LEU A 22 14.63 -9.52 5.25
N ARG A 23 13.41 -10.02 5.49
CA ARG A 23 12.17 -9.23 5.56
C ARG A 23 11.99 -8.31 4.34
N ARG A 24 12.22 -8.87 3.15
CA ARG A 24 12.16 -8.11 1.89
C ARG A 24 11.22 -8.74 0.89
N LEU A 25 10.56 -7.89 0.14
CA LEU A 25 9.75 -8.25 -1.01
C LEU A 25 10.23 -7.44 -2.21
N ALA A 26 10.75 -8.09 -3.24
CA ALA A 26 11.05 -7.44 -4.51
C ALA A 26 9.87 -7.63 -5.46
N VAL A 27 9.44 -6.55 -6.10
CA VAL A 27 8.38 -6.58 -7.12
C VAL A 27 8.87 -5.86 -8.36
N ASP A 28 8.82 -6.55 -9.49
CA ASP A 28 9.09 -6.04 -10.82
C ASP A 28 7.75 -5.76 -11.51
N LEU A 29 7.54 -4.51 -11.92
CA LEU A 29 6.36 -4.07 -12.65
C LEU A 29 6.82 -3.53 -14.00
N GLY A 30 6.69 -4.34 -15.05
CA GLY A 30 7.11 -3.94 -16.41
C GLY A 30 8.59 -3.57 -16.51
N GLY A 31 9.45 -4.28 -15.77
CA GLY A 31 10.90 -4.02 -15.74
C GLY A 31 11.36 -2.98 -14.71
N ARG A 32 10.45 -2.37 -13.93
CA ARG A 32 10.81 -1.55 -12.77
C ARG A 32 10.77 -2.39 -11.50
N ILE A 33 11.95 -2.63 -10.92
CA ILE A 33 12.10 -3.37 -9.66
C ILE A 33 12.02 -2.40 -8.47
N THR A 34 11.07 -2.67 -7.58
CA THR A 34 10.92 -2.00 -6.29
C THR A 34 11.01 -3.03 -5.17
N VAL A 35 11.85 -2.74 -4.18
CA VAL A 35 12.06 -3.56 -2.98
C VAL A 35 11.32 -2.90 -1.83
N TYR A 36 10.45 -3.69 -1.20
CA TYR A 36 9.64 -3.34 -0.04
C TYR A 36 10.16 -4.05 1.21
N ASP A 37 10.00 -3.40 2.36
CA ASP A 37 10.17 -4.02 3.67
C ASP A 37 8.90 -4.81 4.01
N THR A 38 9.01 -6.10 4.30
CA THR A 38 7.85 -6.89 4.74
C THR A 38 7.59 -6.78 6.23
N LEU A 39 8.40 -6.02 6.97
CA LEU A 39 8.32 -5.83 8.42
C LEU A 39 8.25 -7.19 9.12
N ASP A 40 7.19 -7.43 9.89
CA ASP A 40 6.94 -8.71 10.54
C ASP A 40 6.07 -9.66 9.72
N HIS A 41 5.58 -9.25 8.54
CA HIS A 41 4.69 -10.06 7.73
C HIS A 41 5.44 -11.24 7.09
N GLN A 42 5.13 -12.43 7.57
CA GLN A 42 5.58 -13.69 6.99
C GLN A 42 4.65 -14.04 5.82
N ILE A 43 5.06 -13.68 4.60
CA ILE A 43 4.25 -13.93 3.42
C ILE A 43 4.28 -15.42 3.06
N GLY A 44 3.13 -16.09 3.22
CA GLY A 44 2.96 -17.51 2.91
C GLY A 44 2.20 -17.77 1.61
N GLY A 45 1.51 -16.77 1.07
CA GLY A 45 0.72 -16.91 -0.16
C GLY A 45 0.60 -15.61 -0.94
N VAL A 46 0.38 -15.74 -2.24
CA VAL A 46 0.11 -14.62 -3.16
C VAL A 46 -1.17 -14.89 -3.92
N SER A 47 -2.04 -13.88 -3.93
CA SER A 47 -3.18 -13.81 -4.83
C SER A 47 -3.01 -12.59 -5.74
N GLN A 48 -3.14 -12.81 -7.05
CA GLN A 48 -3.15 -11.74 -8.04
C GLN A 48 -4.57 -11.62 -8.56
N GLN A 49 -5.17 -10.44 -8.38
CA GLN A 49 -6.52 -10.21 -8.89
C GLN A 49 -6.45 -10.02 -10.41
N GLN A 50 -7.15 -10.89 -11.14
CA GLN A 50 -7.27 -10.81 -12.60
C GLN A 50 -8.41 -9.85 -12.95
N GLY A 51 -8.09 -8.58 -13.19
CA GLY A 51 -9.05 -7.60 -13.70
C GLY A 51 -8.62 -6.14 -13.55
N GLY A 52 -8.52 -5.42 -14.68
CA GLY A 52 -8.44 -3.95 -14.79
C GLY A 52 -7.15 -3.29 -14.29
N ALA A 53 -6.79 -3.51 -13.03
CA ALA A 53 -5.58 -3.01 -12.38
C ALA A 53 -4.90 -4.19 -11.66
N ALA A 54 -3.76 -4.61 -12.18
CA ALA A 54 -3.04 -5.75 -11.64
C ALA A 54 -2.61 -5.47 -10.19
N SER A 55 -3.33 -6.08 -9.25
CA SER A 55 -3.19 -5.87 -7.82
C SER A 55 -2.68 -7.16 -7.18
N LEU A 56 -1.46 -7.09 -6.66
CA LEU A 56 -0.83 -8.14 -5.87
C LEU A 56 -1.28 -8.02 -4.43
N THR A 57 -1.85 -9.11 -3.94
CA THR A 57 -2.32 -9.25 -2.58
C THR A 57 -1.56 -10.41 -1.93
N PHE A 58 -0.89 -10.13 -0.83
CA PHE A 58 -0.11 -11.12 -0.10
C PHE A 58 -0.88 -11.59 1.13
N THR A 59 -0.73 -12.86 1.48
CA THR A 59 -1.28 -13.40 2.71
C THR A 59 -0.15 -13.60 3.72
N SER A 60 -0.29 -12.95 4.87
CA SER A 60 0.61 -13.06 6.02
C SER A 60 -0.09 -13.75 7.20
N GLN A 61 0.65 -14.02 8.27
CA GLN A 61 0.09 -14.52 9.53
C GLN A 61 -0.92 -13.55 10.18
N PHE A 62 -0.82 -12.26 9.84
CA PHE A 62 -1.72 -11.21 10.31
C PHE A 62 -2.91 -10.98 9.36
N GLY A 63 -3.00 -11.76 8.28
CA GLY A 63 -3.99 -11.58 7.23
C GLY A 63 -3.41 -10.92 5.99
N THR A 64 -4.24 -10.20 5.26
CA THR A 64 -3.93 -9.72 3.92
C THR A 64 -3.07 -8.46 3.93
N VAL A 65 -1.98 -8.46 3.16
CA VAL A 65 -1.03 -7.37 3.01
C VAL A 65 -1.00 -6.90 1.57
N ARG A 66 -1.08 -5.59 1.36
CA ARG A 66 -1.02 -4.97 0.02
C ARG A 66 0.35 -4.36 -0.19
N LEU A 67 0.84 -4.33 -1.43
CA LEU A 67 2.09 -3.63 -1.78
C LEU A 67 2.13 -2.19 -1.27
N ALA A 68 1.00 -1.47 -1.40
CA ALA A 68 0.88 -0.07 -1.04
C ALA A 68 0.98 0.19 0.48
N ASP A 69 0.83 -0.85 1.30
CA ASP A 69 0.93 -0.78 2.76
C ASP A 69 2.37 -1.03 3.24
N LEU A 70 3.22 -1.59 2.38
CA LEU A 70 4.60 -1.92 2.73
C LEU A 70 5.54 -0.73 2.51
N PRO A 71 6.48 -0.48 3.43
CA PRO A 71 7.52 0.53 3.23
C PRO A 71 8.39 0.20 2.02
N VAL A 72 8.71 1.19 1.18
CA VAL A 72 9.69 1.02 0.10
C VAL A 72 11.10 1.18 0.68
N LEU A 73 11.94 0.14 0.51
CA LEU A 73 13.35 0.15 0.93
C LEU A 73 14.28 0.65 -0.17
N SER A 74 14.04 0.22 -1.41
CA SER A 74 14.92 0.54 -2.54
C SER A 74 14.19 0.34 -3.85
N GLY A 75 14.11 1.38 -4.65
CA GLY A 75 13.37 1.40 -5.90
C GLY A 75 12.86 2.81 -6.11
N GLU A 76 12.89 3.27 -7.35
CA GLU A 76 12.30 4.55 -7.69
C GLU A 76 10.81 4.41 -7.47
N THR A 77 10.34 4.88 -6.32
CA THR A 77 8.92 5.01 -5.98
C THR A 77 8.27 5.63 -7.20
N ALA A 78 7.64 4.80 -8.02
CA ALA A 78 6.51 5.27 -8.79
C ALA A 78 5.50 5.59 -7.68
N ALA A 79 5.57 6.83 -7.20
CA ALA A 79 4.46 7.47 -6.56
C ALA A 79 3.32 7.20 -7.52
N ALA A 80 2.46 6.24 -7.15
CA ALA A 80 1.14 6.14 -7.71
C ALA A 80 0.49 7.47 -7.35
N THR A 81 0.71 8.43 -8.24
CA THR A 81 -0.11 9.60 -8.41
C THR A 81 -1.47 9.00 -8.74
N MET A 82 -2.32 8.87 -7.72
CA MET A 82 -3.73 8.49 -7.85
C MET A 82 -4.45 9.54 -8.74
N PRO A 83 -5.71 9.37 -9.24
CA PRO A 83 -6.80 8.49 -8.75
C PRO A 83 -7.76 7.90 -9.83
N GLY A 84 -8.70 7.03 -9.41
CA GLY A 84 -10.04 6.96 -10.03
C GLY A 84 -10.53 5.63 -10.64
N ALA A 85 -11.63 5.14 -10.04
CA ALA A 85 -12.73 4.33 -10.61
C ALA A 85 -12.52 2.80 -10.87
N ALA A 86 -13.06 1.95 -9.99
CA ALA A 86 -14.45 1.47 -10.11
C ALA A 86 -14.75 0.36 -9.07
N GLU A 87 -15.98 0.40 -8.59
CA GLU A 87 -16.55 -0.26 -7.42
C GLU A 87 -17.44 -1.45 -7.84
N ALA A 88 -17.35 -2.59 -7.12
CA ALA A 88 -18.41 -3.60 -6.90
C ALA A 88 -17.83 -4.75 -6.04
N ALA A 89 -18.39 -5.21 -4.91
CA ALA A 89 -19.56 -4.84 -4.13
C ALA A 89 -19.45 -5.47 -2.72
N ALA A 90 -19.74 -4.69 -1.67
CA ALA A 90 -20.47 -5.10 -0.45
C ALA A 90 -20.51 -3.90 0.54
N ALA A 91 -21.73 -3.46 0.91
CA ALA A 91 -22.02 -2.34 1.82
C ALA A 91 -22.82 -2.83 3.06
N PRO A 92 -23.21 -2.03 4.09
CA PRO A 92 -22.76 -0.70 4.58
C PRO A 92 -22.43 -0.79 6.14
N PRO A 93 -22.37 0.25 7.04
CA PRO A 93 -23.24 1.43 7.20
C PRO A 93 -22.53 2.79 7.40
N ALA A 94 -23.38 3.82 7.42
CA ALA A 94 -23.11 5.25 7.50
C ALA A 94 -22.65 5.74 8.89
N ALA A 95 -21.61 6.60 8.89
CA ALA A 95 -21.33 7.64 9.90
C ALA A 95 -20.22 8.64 9.47
N ALA A 96 -19.72 8.56 8.23
CA ALA A 96 -18.43 9.17 7.86
C ALA A 96 -18.35 10.70 7.88
N GLY A 97 -19.45 11.44 8.08
CA GLY A 97 -19.44 12.91 8.05
C GLY A 97 -18.87 13.56 9.31
N ALA A 98 -19.14 12.99 10.49
CA ALA A 98 -18.69 13.56 11.77
C ALA A 98 -17.22 13.22 12.06
N ASP A 99 -16.80 11.99 11.73
CA ASP A 99 -15.42 11.52 11.90
C ASP A 99 -14.41 12.24 11.00
N VAL A 100 -14.86 12.87 9.91
CA VAL A 100 -14.00 13.59 8.98
C VAL A 100 -13.39 14.84 9.62
N PHE A 101 -14.17 15.59 10.40
CA PHE A 101 -13.66 16.75 11.13
C PHE A 101 -12.70 16.35 12.24
N ASP A 102 -12.97 15.24 12.95
CA ASP A 102 -12.09 14.67 13.98
C ASP A 102 -10.75 14.18 13.38
N GLN A 103 -10.78 13.61 12.17
CA GLN A 103 -9.59 13.22 11.42
C GLN A 103 -8.76 14.43 10.95
N ILE A 104 -9.40 15.52 10.52
CA ILE A 104 -8.71 16.77 10.18
C ILE A 104 -8.00 17.35 11.42
N GLU A 105 -8.60 17.26 12.60
CA GLU A 105 -8.00 17.71 13.87
C GLU A 105 -6.78 16.85 14.27
N LYS A 106 -6.89 15.52 14.16
CA LYS A 106 -5.76 14.61 14.39
C LYS A 106 -4.59 14.84 13.42
N LEU A 107 -4.88 15.11 12.15
CA LEU A 107 -3.85 15.44 11.16
C LEU A 107 -3.15 16.77 11.49
N ALA A 108 -3.90 17.76 11.99
CA ALA A 108 -3.33 19.04 12.42
C ALA A 108 -2.40 18.87 13.63
N ALA A 109 -2.80 18.05 14.61
CA ALA A 109 -1.97 17.73 15.78
C ALA A 109 -0.69 16.97 15.40
N LEU A 110 -0.75 16.09 14.41
CA LEU A 110 0.43 15.37 13.88
C LEU A 110 1.37 16.30 13.11
N ARG A 111 0.83 17.27 12.35
CA ARG A 111 1.60 18.31 11.67
C ARG A 111 2.34 19.20 12.67
N ASP A 112 1.64 19.65 13.72
CA ASP A 112 2.21 20.51 14.76
C ASP A 112 3.34 19.81 15.54
N LYS A 113 3.21 18.50 15.73
CA LYS A 113 4.26 17.64 16.28
C LYS A 113 5.42 17.35 15.31
N GLY A 114 5.36 17.81 14.07
CA GLY A 114 6.38 17.54 13.05
C GLY A 114 6.41 16.09 12.56
N ALA A 115 5.39 15.28 12.88
CA ALA A 115 5.25 13.91 12.39
C ALA A 115 4.68 13.85 10.95
N LEU A 116 4.14 14.97 10.46
CA LEU A 116 3.59 15.12 9.12
C LEU A 116 4.13 16.39 8.45
N SER A 117 4.45 16.31 7.16
CA SER A 117 4.87 17.47 6.37
C SER A 117 3.67 18.37 6.01
N GLU A 118 3.89 19.67 5.82
CA GLU A 118 2.81 20.60 5.41
C GLU A 118 2.09 20.16 4.13
N GLN A 119 2.84 19.58 3.18
CA GLN A 119 2.29 19.07 1.93
C GLN A 119 1.34 17.89 2.14
N GLU A 120 1.68 16.98 3.06
CA GLU A 120 0.86 15.80 3.39
C GLU A 120 -0.40 16.19 4.16
N PHE A 121 -0.29 17.13 5.09
CA PHE A 121 -1.42 17.69 5.81
C PHE A 121 -2.42 18.35 4.84
N THR A 122 -1.92 19.15 3.90
CA THR A 122 -2.77 19.87 2.93
C THR A 122 -3.51 18.91 2.00
N GLN A 123 -2.82 17.88 1.50
CA GLN A 123 -3.44 16.85 0.65
C GLN A 123 -4.50 16.04 1.42
N LYS A 124 -4.19 15.56 2.63
CA LYS A 124 -5.12 14.77 3.44
C LYS A 124 -6.32 15.59 3.90
N LYS A 125 -6.13 16.86 4.26
CA LYS A 125 -7.23 17.78 4.58
C LYS A 125 -8.15 17.99 3.38
N ALA A 126 -7.61 18.19 2.18
CA ALA A 126 -8.42 18.39 0.98
C ALA A 126 -9.24 17.13 0.61
N GLU A 127 -8.64 15.95 0.70
CA GLU A 127 -9.30 14.66 0.48
C GLU A 127 -10.45 14.42 1.49
N LEU A 128 -10.20 14.72 2.76
CA LEU A 128 -11.20 14.63 3.82
C LEU A 128 -12.33 15.65 3.62
N LEU A 129 -12.01 16.88 3.22
CA LEU A 129 -13.00 17.93 2.97
C LEU A 129 -13.90 17.64 1.75
N GLN A 130 -13.40 16.91 0.76
CA GLN A 130 -14.18 16.50 -0.42
C GLN A 130 -15.22 15.42 -0.12
N ARG A 131 -15.15 14.80 1.07
CA ARG A 131 -16.05 13.73 1.50
C ARG A 131 -17.26 14.24 2.30
N ILE A 132 -17.37 15.56 2.48
CA ILE A 132 -18.45 16.27 3.16
C ILE A 132 -19.42 16.82 2.11
#